data_AF-A0A9E3GWC2-F1
#
_entry.id   AF-A0A9E3GWC2-F1
#
_cell.length_a   1.000
_cell.length_b   1.000
_cell.length_c   1.000
_cell.angle_alpha   90.00
_cell.angle_beta   90.00
_cell.angle_gamma   90.00
#
_symmetry.space_group_name_H-M   'P 1'
#
loop_
_entity.id
_entity.type
_entity.pdbx_description
1 polymer ?
#
loop_
_entity_poly.entity_id
_entity_poly.type
_entity_poly.pdbx_seq_one_letter_code
_entity_poly.pdbx_strand_id
1 'polypeptide(L)'
;PEQVAAIDAVLAEARSFDAGYIAKVQSLAAAAERSFEQALTTGRIDEAALFSASYDDIEGTDPPQVMALSTALCEQVMPAIIDPAKASDPKVAFCAAADRNGYIAVHNRDCSLPQRPGAREWNAANSRNRRIFDDRTSILAARNTKPSLVQTYRRVLGDGQSQMLKEFDAPIQVRGRHWGGMRLGVKL
;
A
#
# COMPACT_ATOMS: atom_id res chain seq x y z
N PRO A 1 -32.05 -10.38 -25.47
CA PRO A 1 -32.66 -9.70 -24.30
C PRO A 1 -32.18 -10.29 -22.96
N GLU A 2 -32.33 -11.59 -22.76
CA GLU A 2 -31.94 -12.30 -21.53
C GLU A 2 -30.42 -12.33 -21.30
N GLN A 3 -29.63 -12.62 -22.34
CA GLN A 3 -28.15 -12.57 -22.25
C GLN A 3 -27.61 -11.16 -21.94
N VAL A 4 -28.26 -10.10 -22.44
CA VAL A 4 -27.87 -8.72 -22.14
C VAL A 4 -28.16 -8.39 -20.68
N ALA A 5 -29.35 -8.76 -20.18
CA ALA A 5 -29.71 -8.58 -18.77
C ALA A 5 -28.78 -9.37 -17.83
N ALA A 6 -28.36 -10.57 -18.21
CA ALA A 6 -27.39 -11.35 -17.46
C ALA A 6 -26.01 -10.68 -17.41
N ILE A 7 -25.52 -10.14 -18.54
CA ILE A 7 -24.27 -9.37 -18.58
C ILE A 7 -24.38 -8.11 -17.71
N ASP A 8 -25.48 -7.37 -17.79
CA ASP A 8 -25.70 -6.17 -16.99
C ASP A 8 -25.73 -6.47 -15.49
N ALA A 9 -26.35 -7.58 -15.09
CA ALA A 9 -26.37 -8.02 -13.69
C ALA A 9 -24.95 -8.32 -13.18
N VAL A 10 -24.14 -9.06 -13.96
CA VAL A 10 -22.74 -9.37 -13.62
C VAL A 10 -21.89 -8.09 -13.53
N LEU A 11 -22.08 -7.15 -14.46
CA LEU A 11 -21.40 -5.86 -14.43
C LEU A 11 -21.80 -5.02 -13.22
N ALA A 12 -23.08 -5.02 -12.84
CA ALA A 12 -23.57 -4.29 -11.67
C ALA A 12 -23.00 -4.87 -10.37
N GLU A 13 -22.97 -6.20 -10.24
CA GLU A 13 -22.36 -6.88 -9.08
C GLU A 13 -20.86 -6.57 -8.98
N ALA A 14 -20.12 -6.66 -10.08
CA ALA A 14 -18.70 -6.33 -10.11
C ALA A 14 -18.43 -4.86 -9.73
N ARG A 15 -19.26 -3.92 -10.21
CA ARG A 15 -19.17 -2.50 -9.83
C ARG A 15 -19.47 -2.27 -8.35
N SER A 16 -20.47 -2.97 -7.81
CA SER A 16 -20.84 -2.87 -6.39
C SER A 16 -19.72 -3.40 -5.49
N PHE A 17 -19.13 -4.55 -5.85
CA PHE A 17 -17.96 -5.12 -5.19
C PHE A 17 -16.79 -4.11 -5.17
N ASP A 18 -16.50 -3.50 -6.32
CA ASP A 18 -15.42 -2.51 -6.44
C ASP A 18 -15.69 -1.25 -5.63
N ALA A 19 -16.92 -0.74 -5.67
CA ALA A 19 -17.30 0.49 -4.97
C ALA A 19 -17.04 0.40 -3.46
N GLY A 20 -17.30 -0.76 -2.85
CA GLY A 20 -17.03 -0.98 -1.43
C GLY A 20 -15.55 -0.85 -1.06
N TYR A 21 -14.66 -1.50 -1.83
CA TYR A 21 -13.23 -1.41 -1.57
C TYR A 21 -12.60 -0.08 -2.00
N ILE A 22 -13.14 0.57 -3.05
CA ILE A 22 -12.77 1.95 -3.42
C ILE A 22 -13.05 2.90 -2.27
N ALA A 23 -14.27 2.88 -1.72
CA ALA A 23 -14.63 3.73 -0.58
C ALA A 23 -13.75 3.44 0.64
N LYS A 24 -13.44 2.15 0.87
CA LYS A 24 -12.55 1.74 1.95
C LYS A 24 -11.14 2.30 1.77
N VAL A 25 -10.48 2.10 0.62
CA VAL A 25 -9.12 2.61 0.41
C VAL A 25 -9.05 4.14 0.44
N GLN A 26 -10.10 4.84 -0.04
CA GLN A 26 -10.21 6.29 0.07
C GLN A 26 -10.29 6.76 1.53
N SER A 27 -11.07 6.06 2.38
CA SER A 27 -11.16 6.41 3.80
C SER A 27 -9.84 6.17 4.55
N LEU A 28 -9.09 5.12 4.17
CA LEU A 28 -7.76 4.82 4.70
C LEU A 28 -6.72 5.87 4.25
N ALA A 29 -6.77 6.28 2.98
CA ALA A 29 -5.95 7.38 2.48
C ALA A 29 -6.22 8.66 3.28
N ALA A 30 -7.49 9.04 3.45
CA ALA A 30 -7.87 10.22 4.24
C ALA A 30 -7.41 10.13 5.72
N ALA A 31 -7.34 8.93 6.30
CA ALA A 31 -6.79 8.75 7.65
C ALA A 31 -5.27 8.98 7.70
N ALA A 32 -4.55 8.53 6.66
CA ALA A 32 -3.12 8.81 6.53
C ALA A 32 -2.86 10.30 6.32
N GLU A 33 -3.64 10.97 5.46
CA GLU A 33 -3.57 12.42 5.23
C GLU A 33 -3.73 13.20 6.53
N ARG A 34 -4.78 12.91 7.33
CA ARG A 34 -4.99 13.55 8.64
C ARG A 34 -3.81 13.34 9.60
N SER A 35 -3.24 12.14 9.61
CA SER A 35 -2.10 11.81 10.47
C SER A 35 -0.85 12.59 10.08
N PHE A 36 -0.60 12.74 8.77
CA PHE A 36 0.51 13.54 8.26
C PHE A 36 0.31 15.04 8.47
N GLU A 37 -0.90 15.56 8.24
CA GLU A 37 -1.23 16.97 8.51
C GLU A 37 -1.04 17.31 9.99
N GLN A 38 -1.47 16.42 10.89
CA GLN A 38 -1.26 16.59 12.31
C GLN A 38 0.23 16.58 12.67
N ALA A 39 1.02 15.67 12.09
CA ALA A 39 2.46 15.61 12.33
C ALA A 39 3.19 16.88 11.86
N LEU A 40 2.81 17.43 10.70
CA LEU A 40 3.33 18.70 10.21
C LEU A 40 2.91 19.88 11.09
N THR A 41 1.65 19.91 11.52
CA THR A 41 1.11 20.99 12.37
C THR A 41 1.76 21.00 13.75
N THR A 42 2.08 19.83 14.29
CA THR A 42 2.72 19.67 15.61
C THR A 42 4.25 19.72 15.57
N GLY A 43 4.85 19.88 14.38
CA GLY A 43 6.30 19.95 14.22
C GLY A 43 7.03 18.61 14.46
N ARG A 44 6.34 17.47 14.39
CA ARG A 44 6.96 16.14 14.49
C ARG A 44 7.81 15.78 13.26
N ILE A 45 7.50 16.41 12.14
CA ILE A 45 8.24 16.36 10.88
C ILE A 45 8.01 17.68 10.14
N ASP A 46 8.93 18.10 9.29
CA ASP A 46 8.69 19.18 8.34
C ASP A 46 8.28 18.65 6.96
N GLU A 47 7.83 19.55 6.07
CA GLU A 47 7.44 19.15 4.72
C GLU A 47 8.60 18.61 3.88
N ALA A 48 9.82 19.12 4.06
CA ALA A 48 10.96 18.67 3.27
C ALA A 48 11.28 17.19 3.58
N ALA A 49 11.26 16.83 4.87
CA ALA A 49 11.45 15.47 5.34
C ALA A 49 10.28 14.54 4.94
N LEU A 50 9.03 14.99 5.06
CA LEU A 50 7.87 14.18 4.69
C LEU A 50 7.87 13.83 3.19
N PHE A 51 8.26 14.78 2.34
CA PHE A 51 8.27 14.62 0.87
C PHE A 51 9.64 14.24 0.30
N SER A 52 10.66 14.03 1.15
CA SER A 52 12.00 13.65 0.72
C SER A 52 11.96 12.37 -0.12
N ALA A 53 12.78 12.33 -1.18
CA ALA A 53 13.04 11.15 -2.00
C ALA A 53 14.48 10.65 -1.79
N SER A 54 15.07 10.95 -0.63
CA SER A 54 16.38 10.44 -0.25
C SER A 54 16.16 9.17 0.58
N TYR A 55 16.83 8.09 0.17
CA TYR A 55 16.74 6.79 0.79
C TYR A 55 18.15 6.31 1.11
N ASP A 56 18.42 6.06 2.39
CA ASP A 56 19.69 5.55 2.88
C ASP A 56 19.59 4.03 3.03
N ASP A 57 20.52 3.30 2.43
CA ASP A 57 20.55 1.83 2.52
C ASP A 57 20.75 1.36 3.96
N ILE A 58 20.02 0.31 4.34
CA ILE A 58 20.25 -0.44 5.57
C ILE A 58 21.22 -1.57 5.24
N GLU A 59 22.48 -1.41 5.65
CA GLU A 59 23.53 -2.40 5.41
C GLU A 59 23.15 -3.80 5.94
N GLY A 60 23.57 -4.83 5.20
CA GLY A 60 23.36 -6.23 5.59
C GLY A 60 21.94 -6.76 5.33
N THR A 61 21.08 -5.99 4.64
CA THR A 61 19.73 -6.43 4.28
C THR A 61 19.67 -7.08 2.89
N ASP A 62 18.93 -8.17 2.78
CA ASP A 62 18.66 -8.91 1.55
C ASP A 62 17.24 -9.53 1.57
N PRO A 63 16.25 -9.00 0.80
CA PRO A 63 16.36 -7.89 -0.14
C PRO A 63 16.71 -6.54 0.53
N PRO A 64 17.26 -5.57 -0.23
CA PRO A 64 17.65 -4.27 0.31
C PRO A 64 16.47 -3.56 0.99
N GLN A 65 16.69 -3.10 2.22
CA GLN A 65 15.83 -2.16 2.92
C GLN A 65 16.52 -0.79 3.00
N VAL A 66 15.72 0.27 3.04
CA VAL A 66 16.18 1.65 3.06
C VAL A 66 15.41 2.48 4.09
N MET A 67 16.06 3.52 4.60
CA MET A 67 15.46 4.52 5.48
C MET A 67 15.22 5.81 4.71
N ALA A 68 14.03 6.39 4.86
CA ALA A 68 13.73 7.75 4.44
C ALA A 68 13.56 8.63 5.69
N LEU A 69 13.62 9.95 5.51
CA LEU A 69 13.36 10.90 6.60
C LEU A 69 11.95 10.75 7.19
N SER A 70 10.99 10.25 6.41
CA SER A 70 9.61 10.00 6.86
C SER A 70 9.40 8.64 7.55
N THR A 71 10.39 7.74 7.54
CA THR A 71 10.20 6.35 8.00
C THR A 71 9.74 6.26 9.45
N ALA A 72 10.41 6.98 10.37
CA ALA A 72 10.06 6.94 11.78
C ALA A 72 8.63 7.45 12.06
N LEU A 73 8.18 8.48 11.32
CA LEU A 73 6.80 8.96 11.41
C LEU A 73 5.81 7.90 10.90
N CYS A 74 6.05 7.35 9.71
CA CYS A 74 5.22 6.31 9.11
C CYS A 74 5.10 5.10 10.04
N GLU A 75 6.18 4.69 10.70
CA GLU A 75 6.19 3.60 11.69
C GLU A 75 5.30 3.84 12.89
N GLN A 76 5.12 5.09 13.29
CA GLN A 76 4.28 5.45 14.42
C GLN A 76 2.80 5.57 14.04
N VAL A 77 2.47 5.99 12.81
CA VAL A 77 1.09 6.32 12.43
C VAL A 77 0.40 5.27 11.56
N MET A 78 1.14 4.61 10.65
CA MET A 78 0.54 3.72 9.66
C MET A 78 -0.02 2.40 10.22
N PRO A 79 0.60 1.74 11.22
CA PRO A 79 0.06 0.47 11.75
C PRO A 79 -1.40 0.56 12.19
N ALA A 80 -1.79 1.66 12.83
CA ALA A 80 -3.17 1.90 13.28
C ALA A 80 -4.19 2.03 12.13
N ILE A 81 -3.73 2.23 10.90
CA ILE A 81 -4.54 2.37 9.69
C ILE A 81 -4.55 1.05 8.91
N ILE A 82 -3.38 0.50 8.61
CA ILE A 82 -3.24 -0.60 7.65
C ILE A 82 -3.54 -1.99 8.25
N ASP A 83 -3.25 -2.21 9.53
CA ASP A 83 -3.47 -3.52 10.16
C ASP A 83 -4.96 -3.80 10.42
N PRO A 84 -5.76 -2.84 10.96
CA PRO A 84 -7.20 -3.03 11.04
C PRO A 84 -7.85 -3.22 9.66
N ALA A 85 -7.37 -2.51 8.64
CA ALA A 85 -7.85 -2.68 7.26
C ALA A 85 -7.63 -4.11 6.75
N LYS A 86 -6.46 -4.69 7.03
CA LYS A 86 -6.13 -6.09 6.72
C LYS A 86 -6.97 -7.08 7.52
N ALA A 87 -7.23 -6.83 8.80
CA ALA A 87 -8.00 -7.72 9.67
C ALA A 87 -9.53 -7.69 9.42
N SER A 88 -10.04 -6.58 8.89
CA SER A 88 -11.49 -6.37 8.73
C SER A 88 -12.19 -7.29 7.71
N ASP A 89 -11.44 -7.97 6.83
CA ASP A 89 -12.02 -8.87 5.83
C ASP A 89 -10.99 -9.94 5.41
N PRO A 90 -11.30 -11.24 5.54
CA PRO A 90 -10.44 -12.34 5.11
C PRO A 90 -9.99 -12.30 3.65
N LYS A 91 -10.72 -11.59 2.77
CA LYS A 91 -10.30 -11.36 1.37
C LYS A 91 -9.14 -10.39 1.26
N VAL A 92 -8.96 -9.46 2.20
CA VAL A 92 -7.87 -8.48 2.13
C VAL A 92 -6.53 -9.21 2.25
N ALA A 93 -5.74 -9.18 1.18
CA ALA A 93 -4.42 -9.76 1.09
C ALA A 93 -3.36 -8.84 1.72
N PHE A 94 -3.50 -7.53 1.56
CA PHE A 94 -2.63 -6.54 2.20
C PHE A 94 -3.28 -5.16 2.20
N CYS A 95 -2.79 -4.29 3.08
CA CYS A 95 -2.96 -2.85 3.01
C CYS A 95 -1.61 -2.17 3.28
N ALA A 96 -1.24 -1.20 2.46
CA ALA A 96 0.03 -0.49 2.62
C ALA A 96 -0.04 0.92 2.04
N ALA A 97 0.71 1.84 2.63
CA ALA A 97 0.97 3.16 2.06
C ALA A 97 2.36 3.15 1.40
N ALA A 98 2.43 3.64 0.17
CA ALA A 98 3.68 3.81 -0.56
C ALA A 98 3.85 5.28 -0.95
N ASP A 99 5.05 5.83 -0.82
CA ASP A 99 5.33 7.16 -1.40
C ASP A 99 5.35 7.12 -2.94
N ARG A 100 5.45 8.28 -3.60
CA ARG A 100 5.46 8.42 -5.07
C ARG A 100 6.54 7.62 -5.83
N ASN A 101 7.54 7.08 -5.13
CA ASN A 101 8.60 6.26 -5.69
C ASN A 101 8.43 4.76 -5.36
N GLY A 102 7.32 4.39 -4.71
CA GLY A 102 7.03 3.01 -4.34
C GLY A 102 7.65 2.60 -3.00
N TYR A 103 8.17 3.55 -2.20
CA TYR A 103 8.72 3.24 -0.89
C TYR A 103 7.63 2.95 0.13
N ILE A 104 7.65 1.75 0.70
CA ILE A 104 6.77 1.32 1.78
C ILE A 104 7.60 1.32 3.07
N ALA A 105 7.49 2.39 3.87
CA ALA A 105 8.15 2.48 5.17
C ALA A 105 7.68 1.37 6.12
N VAL A 106 6.36 1.11 6.15
CA VAL A 106 5.72 0.09 6.97
C VAL A 106 4.71 -0.70 6.15
N HIS A 107 4.76 -2.01 6.30
CA HIS A 107 3.77 -2.93 5.74
C HIS A 107 2.95 -3.54 6.88
N ASN A 108 1.94 -4.35 6.57
CA ASN A 108 1.24 -5.15 7.58
C ASN A 108 2.21 -5.93 8.48
N ARG A 109 1.84 -6.09 9.75
CA ARG A 109 2.72 -6.67 10.78
C ARG A 109 3.24 -8.07 10.45
N ASP A 110 2.41 -8.90 9.81
CA ASP A 110 2.75 -10.27 9.40
C ASP A 110 3.88 -10.35 8.36
N CYS A 111 4.13 -9.25 7.65
CA CYS A 111 5.19 -9.14 6.65
C CYS A 111 6.10 -7.93 6.89
N SER A 112 6.23 -7.51 8.15
CA SER A 112 7.20 -6.52 8.62
C SER A 112 8.14 -7.10 9.69
N LEU A 113 8.48 -8.38 9.55
CA LEU A 113 9.37 -9.08 10.49
C LEU A 113 10.84 -8.69 10.25
N PRO A 114 11.69 -8.76 11.28
CA PRO A 114 13.14 -8.59 11.11
C PRO A 114 13.69 -9.57 10.09
N GLN A 115 14.65 -9.11 9.27
CA GLN A 115 15.32 -9.99 8.32
C GLN A 115 16.17 -11.05 9.03
N ARG A 116 16.28 -12.21 8.39
CA ARG A 116 17.14 -13.33 8.78
C ARG A 116 18.38 -13.34 7.86
N PRO A 117 19.60 -13.34 8.40
CA PRO A 117 20.82 -13.44 7.60
C PRO A 117 20.81 -14.66 6.68
N GLY A 118 21.16 -14.47 5.40
CA GLY A 118 21.24 -15.55 4.41
C GLY A 118 19.91 -16.15 3.94
N ALA A 119 18.76 -15.63 4.37
CA ALA A 119 17.44 -16.19 4.06
C ALA A 119 16.63 -15.29 3.11
N ARG A 120 17.18 -14.96 1.94
CA ARG A 120 16.60 -14.02 0.96
C ARG A 120 15.14 -14.28 0.63
N GLU A 121 14.76 -15.54 0.34
CA GLU A 121 13.39 -15.90 -0.01
C GLU A 121 12.42 -15.67 1.16
N TRP A 122 12.83 -16.03 2.38
CA TRP A 122 12.05 -15.78 3.58
C TRP A 122 11.90 -14.27 3.83
N ASN A 123 12.98 -13.50 3.71
CA ASN A 123 12.97 -12.04 3.88
C ASN A 123 12.07 -11.37 2.83
N ALA A 124 12.10 -11.86 1.58
CA ALA A 124 11.26 -11.31 0.51
C ALA A 124 9.75 -11.46 0.80
N ALA A 125 9.35 -12.51 1.50
CA ALA A 125 7.98 -12.77 1.92
C ALA A 125 7.61 -12.07 3.24
N ASN A 126 8.52 -12.02 4.21
CA ASN A 126 8.22 -11.66 5.60
C ASN A 126 8.78 -10.29 6.06
N SER A 127 9.67 -9.68 5.29
CA SER A 127 10.33 -8.39 5.59
C SER A 127 10.11 -7.43 4.42
N ARG A 128 8.86 -6.99 4.25
CA ARG A 128 8.37 -6.18 3.13
C ARG A 128 8.32 -4.68 3.46
N ASN A 129 8.51 -4.31 4.72
CA ASN A 129 8.66 -2.92 5.16
C ASN A 129 10.02 -2.35 4.77
N ARG A 130 10.14 -1.02 4.80
CA ARG A 130 11.34 -0.25 4.45
C ARG A 130 11.89 -0.60 3.07
N ARG A 131 11.04 -0.91 2.09
CA ARG A 131 11.46 -1.35 0.76
C ARG A 131 10.83 -0.50 -0.33
N ILE A 132 11.54 -0.37 -1.43
CA ILE A 132 11.03 0.24 -2.66
C ILE A 132 10.46 -0.88 -3.54
N PHE A 133 9.22 -0.72 -3.97
CA PHE A 133 8.55 -1.59 -4.93
C PHE A 133 8.38 -0.83 -6.24
N ASP A 134 9.28 -1.12 -7.19
CA ASP A 134 9.40 -0.44 -8.48
C ASP A 134 8.75 -1.20 -9.65
N ASP A 135 8.03 -2.29 -9.36
CA ASP A 135 7.24 -2.99 -10.36
C ASP A 135 6.10 -2.11 -10.90
N ARG A 136 5.64 -2.42 -12.12
CA ARG A 136 4.63 -1.63 -12.83
C ARG A 136 3.38 -1.36 -11.98
N THR A 137 2.85 -2.38 -11.31
CA THR A 137 1.60 -2.26 -10.54
C THR A 137 1.81 -1.33 -9.35
N SER A 138 2.91 -1.52 -8.62
CA SER A 138 3.26 -0.70 -7.45
C SER A 138 3.50 0.76 -7.82
N ILE A 139 4.20 1.04 -8.93
CA ILE A 139 4.47 2.42 -9.36
C ILE A 139 3.21 3.11 -9.88
N LEU A 140 2.32 2.41 -10.58
CA LEU A 140 1.03 2.97 -11.01
C LEU A 140 0.17 3.36 -9.80
N ALA A 141 0.11 2.51 -8.78
CA ALA A 141 -0.58 2.79 -7.54
C ALA A 141 0.02 4.00 -6.80
N ALA A 142 1.35 3.99 -6.61
CA ALA A 142 2.10 5.03 -5.91
C ALA A 142 2.02 6.41 -6.59
N ARG A 143 1.91 6.44 -7.92
CA ARG A 143 1.85 7.69 -8.71
C ARG A 143 0.43 8.08 -9.11
N ASN A 144 -0.59 7.33 -8.70
CA ASN A 144 -1.97 7.64 -9.04
C ASN A 144 -2.42 8.94 -8.37
N THR A 145 -2.84 9.92 -9.17
CA THR A 145 -3.45 11.18 -8.70
C THR A 145 -4.95 11.25 -8.96
N LYS A 146 -5.56 10.20 -9.53
CA LYS A 146 -7.01 10.09 -9.73
C LYS A 146 -7.70 9.61 -8.44
N PRO A 147 -9.01 9.87 -8.25
CA PRO A 147 -9.72 9.50 -7.02
C PRO A 147 -9.61 8.02 -6.63
N SER A 148 -9.47 7.14 -7.62
CA SER A 148 -9.08 5.75 -7.40
C SER A 148 -8.42 5.15 -8.65
N LEU A 149 -7.67 4.09 -8.44
CA LEU A 149 -7.18 3.18 -9.47
C LEU A 149 -7.53 1.74 -9.04
N VAL A 150 -7.92 0.90 -10.00
CA VAL A 150 -8.24 -0.51 -9.76
C VAL A 150 -7.44 -1.37 -10.73
N GLN A 151 -6.71 -2.35 -10.19
CA GLN A 151 -5.81 -3.21 -10.96
C GLN A 151 -6.04 -4.67 -10.60
N THR A 152 -6.07 -5.57 -11.59
CA THR A 152 -6.12 -7.02 -11.35
C THR A 152 -4.85 -7.66 -11.87
N TYR A 153 -4.13 -8.40 -11.01
CA TYR A 153 -2.85 -9.00 -11.37
C TYR A 153 -2.53 -10.24 -10.55
N ARG A 154 -1.71 -11.13 -11.13
CA ARG A 154 -1.32 -12.38 -10.51
C ARG A 154 -0.11 -12.13 -9.62
N ARG A 155 -0.25 -12.42 -8.32
CA ARG A 155 0.85 -12.38 -7.36
C ARG A 155 1.38 -13.78 -7.13
N VAL A 156 2.67 -13.98 -7.39
CA VAL A 156 3.38 -15.22 -7.04
C VAL A 156 3.70 -15.17 -5.54
N LEU A 157 3.27 -16.20 -4.79
CA LEU A 157 3.38 -16.26 -3.33
C LEU A 157 4.59 -17.08 -2.84
N GLY A 158 5.34 -17.72 -3.75
CA GLY A 158 6.34 -18.73 -3.45
C GLY A 158 5.87 -20.12 -3.88
N ASP A 159 6.78 -21.09 -4.02
CA ASP A 159 6.47 -22.52 -4.30
C ASP A 159 5.56 -22.79 -5.52
N GLY A 160 5.61 -21.92 -6.53
CA GLY A 160 4.77 -22.03 -7.73
C GLY A 160 3.29 -21.67 -7.51
N GLN A 161 2.90 -21.28 -6.30
CA GLN A 161 1.55 -20.82 -6.02
C GLN A 161 1.36 -19.37 -6.47
N SER A 162 0.21 -19.12 -7.10
CA SER A 162 -0.18 -17.78 -7.52
C SER A 162 -1.58 -17.46 -7.05
N GLN A 163 -1.77 -16.28 -6.49
CA GLN A 163 -3.07 -15.76 -6.10
C GLN A 163 -3.46 -14.62 -7.04
N MET A 164 -4.68 -14.65 -7.53
CA MET A 164 -5.25 -13.52 -8.25
C MET A 164 -5.60 -12.43 -7.24
N LEU A 165 -5.04 -11.24 -7.43
CA LEU A 165 -5.36 -10.08 -6.61
C LEU A 165 -6.07 -9.03 -7.44
N LYS A 166 -7.05 -8.39 -6.81
CA LYS A 166 -7.59 -7.10 -7.23
C LYS A 166 -7.14 -6.05 -6.23
N GLU A 167 -6.46 -5.03 -6.69
CA GLU A 167 -5.90 -3.94 -5.88
C GLU A 167 -6.67 -2.67 -6.16
N PHE A 168 -6.98 -1.96 -5.07
CA PHE A 168 -7.67 -0.69 -5.06
C PHE A 168 -6.72 0.33 -4.45
N ASP A 169 -6.53 1.45 -5.14
CA ASP A 169 -5.58 2.47 -4.75
C ASP A 169 -6.27 3.84 -4.65
N ALA A 170 -5.86 4.65 -3.67
CA ALA A 170 -6.28 6.05 -3.54
C ALA A 170 -5.06 6.95 -3.23
N PRO A 171 -5.02 8.17 -3.78
CA PRO A 171 -3.93 9.11 -3.52
C PRO A 171 -3.95 9.56 -2.06
N ILE A 172 -2.76 9.79 -1.51
CA ILE A 172 -2.53 10.47 -0.23
C ILE A 172 -2.02 11.88 -0.58
N GLN A 173 -2.83 12.88 -0.29
CA GLN A 173 -2.54 14.30 -0.51
C GLN A 173 -2.32 15.00 0.83
N VAL A 174 -1.18 15.68 1.00
CA VAL A 174 -0.87 16.44 2.21
C VAL A 174 -0.52 17.87 1.80
N ARG A 175 -1.20 18.85 2.36
CA ARG A 175 -1.09 20.29 2.04
C ARG A 175 -1.21 20.57 0.53
N GLY A 176 -2.12 19.86 -0.13
CA GLY A 176 -2.35 19.97 -1.57
C GLY A 176 -1.24 19.37 -2.45
N ARG A 177 -0.29 18.64 -1.87
CA ARG A 177 0.81 17.98 -2.57
C ARG A 177 0.68 16.46 -2.48
N HIS A 178 0.94 15.78 -3.60
CA HIS A 178 0.85 14.32 -3.68
C HIS A 178 2.04 13.67 -2.99
N TRP A 179 1.76 12.92 -1.93
CA TRP A 179 2.78 12.18 -1.19
C TRP A 179 3.04 10.80 -1.82
N GLY A 180 1.95 10.09 -2.14
CA GLY A 180 1.97 8.74 -2.71
C GLY A 180 0.59 8.10 -2.65
N GLY A 181 0.51 6.77 -2.66
CA GLY A 181 -0.74 6.01 -2.72
C GLY A 181 -0.99 5.11 -1.50
N MET A 182 -2.23 5.10 -1.02
CA MET A 182 -2.76 4.03 -0.16
C MET A 182 -3.23 2.89 -1.05
N ARG A 183 -2.85 1.66 -0.70
CA ARG A 183 -3.06 0.45 -1.49
C ARG A 183 -3.81 -0.59 -0.69
N LEU A 184 -4.79 -1.24 -1.29
CA LEU A 184 -5.58 -2.30 -0.69
C LEU A 184 -5.76 -3.45 -1.68
N GLY A 185 -5.02 -4.54 -1.48
CA GLY A 185 -5.14 -5.74 -2.30
C GLY A 185 -6.12 -6.73 -1.70
N VAL A 186 -7.02 -7.28 -2.49
CA VAL A 186 -7.96 -8.35 -2.11
C VAL A 186 -7.77 -9.58 -3.00
N LYS A 187 -7.98 -10.75 -2.43
CA LYS A 187 -8.01 -12.03 -3.13
C LYS A 187 -9.31 -12.12 -3.93
N LEU A 188 -9.18 -12.44 -5.21
CA LEU A 188 -10.28 -12.91 -6.06
C LEU A 188 -10.44 -14.42 -5.90
#